data_AF-A0A7S3BRI2-F1
#
_entry.id   AF-A0A7S3BRI2-F1
#
_cell.length_a   1.000
_cell.length_b   1.000
_cell.length_c   1.000
_cell.angle_alpha   90.00
_cell.angle_beta   90.00
_cell.angle_gamma   90.00
#
_symmetry.space_group_name_H-M   'P 1'
#
loop_
_entity.id
_entity.type
_entity.pdbx_description
1 polymer ?
#
loop_
_entity_poly.entity_id
_entity_poly.type
_entity_poly.pdbx_seq_one_letter_code
_entity_poly.pdbx_strand_id
1 'polypeptide(L)'
;RASAEQRAGRAGRTGPGHVYRLYSSALCQDLAEHFPPAITTTPVDGMALQLRAMGVDRVENFPFATPPPPGALAEAHATLLAVGALRRPDGAAATVAARASSASGAVLTKEGRRMATLP
;
A
#
# COMPACT_ATOMS: atom_id res chain seq x y z
N ARG A 1 10.99 -13.49 -12.28
CA ARG A 1 12.30 -14.08 -12.61
C ARG A 1 13.36 -13.63 -11.60
N ALA A 2 13.47 -12.33 -11.33
CA ALA A 2 14.41 -11.73 -10.38
C ALA A 2 14.49 -12.43 -9.01
N SER A 3 13.34 -12.79 -8.40
CA SER A 3 13.33 -13.52 -7.11
C SER A 3 13.97 -14.91 -7.20
N ALA A 4 13.76 -15.65 -8.29
CA ALA A 4 14.34 -16.97 -8.48
C ALA A 4 15.86 -16.88 -8.66
N GLU A 5 16.34 -15.86 -9.36
CA GLU A 5 17.77 -15.55 -9.50
C GLU A 5 18.38 -15.12 -8.15
N GLN A 6 17.67 -14.31 -7.38
CA GLN A 6 18.10 -13.93 -6.02
C GLN A 6 18.21 -15.14 -5.09
N ARG A 7 17.28 -16.10 -5.16
CA ARG A 7 17.37 -17.37 -4.43
C ARG A 7 18.53 -18.23 -4.91
N ALA A 8 18.75 -18.30 -6.22
CA ALA A 8 19.86 -19.04 -6.80
C ALA A 8 21.22 -18.51 -6.34
N GLY A 9 21.39 -17.19 -6.26
CA GLY A 9 22.61 -16.54 -5.77
C GLY A 9 22.93 -16.86 -4.31
N ARG A 10 21.96 -17.28 -3.49
CA ARG A 10 22.21 -17.68 -2.09
C ARG A 10 23.03 -18.97 -1.97
N ALA A 11 22.99 -19.84 -2.97
CA ALA A 11 23.74 -21.09 -2.95
C ALA A 11 25.25 -20.89 -3.16
N GLY A 12 25.65 -19.78 -3.81
CA GLY A 12 27.04 -19.56 -4.27
C GLY A 12 27.80 -18.45 -3.52
N ARG A 13 27.49 -18.19 -2.24
CA ARG A 13 28.03 -16.99 -1.55
C ARG A 13 29.54 -16.97 -1.40
N THR A 14 30.15 -18.10 -1.07
CA THR A 14 31.59 -18.23 -0.76
C THR A 14 32.31 -19.29 -1.60
N GLY A 15 31.57 -19.95 -2.49
CA GLY A 15 32.07 -21.05 -3.30
C GLY A 15 30.99 -21.57 -4.25
N PRO A 16 31.30 -22.63 -5.03
CA PRO A 16 30.34 -23.22 -5.95
C PRO A 16 29.13 -23.78 -5.20
N GLY A 17 27.93 -23.52 -5.73
CA GLY A 17 26.67 -24.02 -5.17
C GLY A 17 25.74 -24.55 -6.25
N HIS A 18 24.84 -25.46 -5.87
CA HIS A 18 23.83 -26.03 -6.74
C HIS A 18 22.44 -25.52 -6.39
N VAL A 19 21.62 -25.28 -7.41
CA VAL A 19 20.25 -24.79 -7.26
C VAL A 19 19.33 -25.68 -8.10
N TYR A 20 18.44 -26.39 -7.43
CA TYR A 20 17.43 -27.22 -8.07
C TYR A 20 16.13 -26.41 -8.22
N ARG A 21 15.66 -26.25 -9.46
CA ARG A 21 14.41 -25.54 -9.77
C ARG A 21 13.30 -26.56 -10.00
N LEU A 22 12.23 -26.49 -9.21
CA LEU A 22 11.08 -27.39 -9.30
C LEU A 22 10.05 -26.91 -10.33
N TYR A 23 10.51 -26.44 -11.49
CA TYR A 23 9.69 -25.97 -12.60
C TYR A 23 10.46 -26.10 -13.92
N SER A 24 9.73 -26.16 -15.05
CA SER A 24 10.33 -26.33 -16.38
C SER A 24 11.08 -25.09 -16.87
N SER A 25 11.98 -25.28 -17.83
CA SER A 25 12.68 -24.18 -18.50
C SER A 25 11.72 -23.21 -19.21
N ALA A 26 10.67 -23.74 -19.84
CA ALA A 26 9.62 -22.93 -20.46
C ALA A 26 8.92 -22.03 -19.42
N LEU A 27 8.46 -22.60 -18.30
CA LEU A 27 7.83 -21.79 -17.24
C LEU A 27 8.79 -20.74 -16.68
N CYS A 28 10.09 -21.04 -16.62
CA CYS A 28 11.09 -20.07 -16.19
C CYS A 28 11.18 -18.85 -17.10
N GLN A 29 10.99 -19.03 -18.42
CA GLN A 29 11.03 -17.97 -19.41
C GLN A 29 9.75 -17.13 -19.38
N ASP A 30 8.61 -17.76 -19.07
CA ASP A 30 7.31 -17.11 -18.98
C ASP A 30 7.11 -16.32 -17.67
N LEU A 31 7.96 -16.51 -16.66
CA LEU A 31 7.90 -15.74 -15.41
C LEU A 31 8.14 -14.26 -15.69
N ALA A 32 7.23 -13.40 -15.21
CA ALA A 32 7.40 -11.95 -15.18
C ALA A 32 8.79 -11.59 -14.61
N GLU A 33 9.51 -10.67 -15.25
CA GLU A 33 10.88 -10.35 -14.90
C GLU A 33 11.00 -9.93 -13.43
N HIS A 34 10.17 -8.96 -13.04
CA HIS A 34 10.04 -8.41 -11.69
C HIS A 34 8.66 -8.72 -11.11
N PHE A 35 8.57 -8.84 -9.79
CA PHE A 35 7.28 -8.88 -9.12
C PHE A 35 6.61 -7.50 -9.21
N PRO A 36 5.28 -7.43 -9.36
CA PRO A 36 4.59 -6.16 -9.32
C PRO A 36 4.84 -5.47 -7.97
N PRO A 37 4.91 -4.13 -7.94
CA PRO A 37 5.06 -3.37 -6.70
C PRO A 37 3.96 -3.72 -5.69
N ALA A 38 4.30 -3.87 -4.40
CA ALA A 38 3.33 -4.26 -3.37
C ALA A 38 2.13 -3.30 -3.26
N ILE A 39 2.33 -2.01 -3.60
CA ILE A 39 1.27 -0.99 -3.61
C ILE A 39 0.12 -1.30 -4.58
N THR A 40 0.33 -2.16 -5.59
CA THR A 40 -0.71 -2.52 -6.55
C THR A 40 -1.49 -3.77 -6.17
N THR A 41 -0.96 -4.58 -5.24
CA THR A 41 -1.54 -5.88 -4.84
C THR A 41 -1.99 -5.93 -3.40
N THR A 42 -1.62 -4.95 -2.58
CA THR A 42 -1.86 -4.92 -1.14
C THR A 42 -2.75 -3.73 -0.77
N PRO A 43 -3.65 -3.88 0.22
CA PRO A 43 -4.43 -2.75 0.74
C PRO A 43 -3.54 -1.61 1.24
N VAL A 44 -3.96 -0.37 0.97
CA VAL A 44 -3.15 0.84 1.22
C VAL A 44 -3.57 1.59 2.50
N ASP A 45 -4.43 1.00 3.33
CA ASP A 45 -4.98 1.62 4.55
C ASP A 45 -3.88 2.03 5.54
N GLY A 46 -2.95 1.12 5.82
CA GLY A 46 -1.85 1.36 6.76
C GLY A 46 -0.91 2.46 6.28
N MET A 47 -0.56 2.44 4.99
CA MET A 47 0.25 3.48 4.36
C MET A 47 -0.48 4.83 4.40
N ALA A 48 -1.77 4.88 4.05
CA ALA A 48 -2.57 6.09 4.07
C ALA A 48 -2.66 6.68 5.49
N LEU A 49 -2.83 5.84 6.51
CA LEU A 49 -2.83 6.27 7.91
C LEU A 49 -1.47 6.85 8.33
N GLN A 50 -0.37 6.20 7.97
CA GLN A 50 0.98 6.69 8.26
C GLN A 50 1.25 8.05 7.59
N LEU A 51 0.89 8.20 6.31
CA LEU A 51 1.02 9.47 5.60
C LEU A 51 0.23 10.60 6.29
N ARG A 52 -1.00 10.30 6.73
CA ARG A 52 -1.80 11.25 7.53
C ARG A 52 -1.16 11.59 8.87
N ALA A 53 -0.56 10.60 9.56
CA ALA A 53 0.14 10.83 10.82
C ALA A 53 1.41 11.69 10.66
N MET A 54 2.06 11.62 9.50
CA MET A 54 3.20 12.46 9.11
C MET A 54 2.81 13.89 8.71
N GLY A 55 1.52 14.22 8.64
CA GLY A 55 1.03 15.55 8.25
C GLY A 55 0.81 15.74 6.76
N VAL A 56 0.75 14.66 5.96
CA VAL A 56 0.36 14.75 4.55
C VAL A 56 -1.16 14.84 4.49
N ASP A 57 -1.70 16.03 4.19
CA ASP A 57 -3.15 16.25 4.14
C ASP A 57 -3.81 15.63 2.91
N ARG A 58 -3.13 15.66 1.77
CA ARG A 58 -3.63 15.11 0.50
C ARG A 58 -2.77 13.95 0.04
N VAL A 59 -3.17 12.75 0.45
CA VAL A 59 -2.48 11.50 0.05
C VAL A 59 -2.52 11.30 -1.47
N GLU A 60 -3.58 11.77 -2.15
CA GLU A 60 -3.71 11.73 -3.62
C GLU A 60 -2.62 12.52 -4.36
N ASN A 61 -2.10 13.59 -3.74
CA ASN A 61 -1.06 14.43 -4.33
C ASN A 61 0.35 13.99 -3.93
N PHE A 62 0.47 12.89 -3.20
CA PHE A 62 1.77 12.39 -2.78
C PHE A 62 2.53 11.79 -3.98
N PRO A 63 3.82 12.14 -4.17
CA PRO A 63 4.60 11.70 -5.33
C PRO A 63 5.03 10.23 -5.19
N PHE A 64 4.12 9.29 -5.45
CA PHE A 64 4.43 7.85 -5.44
C PHE A 64 5.32 7.46 -6.63
N ALA A 65 6.33 6.60 -6.39
CA ALA A 65 7.16 6.03 -7.47
C ALA A 65 6.34 5.18 -8.44
N THR A 66 5.32 4.49 -7.93
CA THR A 66 4.26 3.86 -8.72
C THR A 66 2.95 4.21 -8.04
N PRO A 67 1.99 4.85 -8.73
CA PRO A 67 0.75 5.24 -8.10
C PRO A 67 -0.07 4.02 -7.67
N PRO A 68 -0.84 4.12 -6.59
CA PRO A 68 -1.78 3.08 -6.20
C PRO A 68 -2.87 2.89 -7.27
N PRO A 69 -3.52 1.71 -7.32
CA PRO A 69 -4.57 1.45 -8.27
C PRO A 69 -5.77 2.40 -8.05
N PRO A 70 -6.53 2.71 -9.11
CA PRO A 70 -7.66 3.61 -9.02
C PRO A 70 -8.68 3.06 -8.01
N GLY A 71 -9.15 3.92 -7.10
CA GLY A 71 -10.10 3.54 -6.05
C GLY A 71 -9.47 3.02 -4.76
N ALA A 72 -8.23 2.53 -4.75
CA ALA A 72 -7.60 1.99 -3.54
C ALA A 72 -7.45 3.04 -2.42
N LEU A 73 -7.12 4.30 -2.79
CA LEU A 73 -7.07 5.40 -1.82
C LEU A 73 -8.46 5.75 -1.27
N ALA A 74 -9.50 5.65 -2.10
CA ALA A 74 -10.88 5.94 -1.69
C ALA A 74 -11.41 4.86 -0.75
N GLU A 75 -11.13 3.59 -1.04
CA GLU A 75 -11.42 2.45 -0.17
C GLU A 75 -10.69 2.60 1.16
N ALA A 76 -9.38 2.89 1.13
CA ALA A 76 -8.59 3.12 2.33
C ALA A 76 -9.15 4.25 3.20
N HIS A 77 -9.57 5.36 2.58
CA HIS A 77 -10.20 6.45 3.31
C HIS A 77 -11.54 6.03 3.95
N ALA A 78 -12.36 5.25 3.24
CA ALA A 78 -13.62 4.72 3.77
C ALA A 78 -13.38 3.78 4.96
N THR A 79 -12.40 2.88 4.87
CA THR A 79 -11.99 1.99 5.97
C THR A 79 -11.52 2.78 7.18
N LEU A 80 -10.65 3.78 6.99
CA LEU A 80 -10.12 4.59 8.09
C LEU A 80 -11.19 5.46 8.76
N LEU A 81 -12.21 5.91 8.03
CA LEU A 81 -13.40 6.53 8.62
C LEU A 81 -14.23 5.53 9.42
N ALA A 82 -14.44 4.31 8.88
CA ALA A 82 -15.23 3.27 9.54
C ALA A 82 -14.58 2.79 10.86
N VAL A 83 -13.25 2.72 10.91
CA VAL A 83 -12.48 2.35 12.11
C VAL A 83 -12.30 3.55 13.07
N GLY A 84 -12.72 4.76 12.68
CA GLY A 84 -12.60 5.96 13.52
C GLY A 84 -11.17 6.50 13.62
N ALA A 85 -10.26 6.06 12.76
CA ALA A 85 -8.91 6.62 12.64
C ALA A 85 -8.94 8.02 12.01
N LEU A 86 -9.91 8.28 11.14
CA LEU A 86 -10.20 9.58 10.56
C LEU A 86 -11.59 10.04 11.01
N ARG A 87 -11.76 11.35 11.22
CA ARG A 87 -13.04 11.98 11.55
C ARG A 87 -13.36 13.11 10.58
N ARG A 88 -14.59 13.16 10.10
CA ARG A 88 -15.10 14.30 9.34
C ARG A 88 -15.33 15.48 10.31
N PRO A 89 -14.98 16.73 9.98
CA PRO A 89 -15.27 17.88 10.82
C PRO A 89 -16.78 18.00 11.09
N ASP A 90 -17.14 18.30 12.34
CA ASP A 90 -18.53 18.43 12.78
C ASP A 90 -19.20 19.59 12.02
N GLY A 91 -20.27 19.29 11.28
CA GLY A 91 -21.02 20.26 10.47
C GLY A 91 -21.33 19.80 9.04
N ALA A 92 -20.64 18.77 8.54
CA ALA A 92 -20.94 18.18 7.24
C ALA A 92 -22.01 17.08 7.36
N ALA A 93 -23.27 17.51 7.53
CA ALA A 93 -24.42 16.62 7.35
C ALA A 93 -24.30 15.87 6.02
N ALA A 94 -24.55 14.57 6.04
CA ALA A 94 -24.32 13.64 4.94
C ALA A 94 -25.30 13.87 3.77
N THR A 95 -25.07 14.91 2.97
CA THR A 95 -25.63 15.00 1.62
C THR A 95 -24.80 14.14 0.69
N VAL A 96 -25.49 13.44 -0.24
CA VAL A 96 -24.89 12.45 -1.16
C VAL A 96 -23.75 13.05 -2.01
N ALA A 97 -23.81 14.36 -2.28
CA ALA A 97 -22.79 15.11 -3.00
C ALA A 97 -21.49 15.37 -2.20
N ALA A 98 -21.55 15.42 -0.87
CA ALA A 98 -20.39 15.70 -0.01
C ALA A 98 -19.50 14.46 0.24
N ARG A 99 -19.92 13.26 -0.20
CA ARG A 99 -19.14 12.03 -0.02
C ARG A 99 -17.85 12.02 -0.84
N ALA A 100 -17.86 12.59 -2.04
CA ALA A 100 -16.70 12.60 -2.94
C ALA A 100 -15.64 13.66 -2.56
N SER A 101 -16.04 14.81 -2.02
CA SER A 101 -15.13 15.92 -1.69
C SER A 101 -14.56 15.89 -0.27
N SER A 102 -15.11 15.05 0.62
CA SER A 102 -14.73 15.03 2.04
C SER A 102 -13.39 14.33 2.37
N ALA A 103 -12.73 13.72 1.38
CA ALA A 103 -11.49 12.95 1.61
C ALA A 103 -10.33 13.83 2.10
N SER A 104 -10.21 15.07 1.60
CA SER A 104 -9.15 15.99 2.05
C SER A 104 -9.47 16.73 3.35
N GLY A 105 -10.74 16.75 3.77
CA GLY A 105 -11.19 17.48 4.95
C GLY A 105 -11.21 16.63 6.24
N ALA A 106 -10.98 15.32 6.15
CA ALA A 106 -10.98 14.45 7.32
C ALA A 106 -9.74 14.69 8.18
N VAL A 107 -9.95 14.83 9.49
CA VAL A 107 -8.92 15.09 10.49
C VAL A 107 -8.52 13.77 11.14
N LEU A 108 -7.23 13.58 11.39
CA LEU A 108 -6.71 12.43 12.12
C LEU A 108 -7.15 12.48 13.59
N THR A 109 -7.76 11.41 14.08
CA THR A 109 -8.19 11.32 15.49
C THR A 109 -7.02 10.99 16.43
N LYS A 110 -7.23 11.13 17.74
CA LYS A 110 -6.24 10.75 18.76
C LYS A 110 -5.97 9.24 18.70
N GLU A 111 -7.02 8.47 18.43
CA GLU A 111 -7.04 7.03 18.24
C GLU A 111 -6.29 6.66 16.95
N GLY A 112 -6.55 7.37 15.85
CA GLY A 112 -5.83 7.21 14.58
C GLY A 112 -4.33 7.44 14.72
N ARG A 113 -3.94 8.47 15.50
CA ARG A 113 -2.52 8.72 15.80
C ARG A 113 -1.89 7.60 16.61
N ARG A 114 -2.62 6.99 17.54
CA ARG A 114 -2.13 5.80 18.29
C ARG A 114 -2.03 4.58 17.38
N MET A 115 -3.03 4.34 16.53
CA MET A 115 -2.99 3.25 15.56
C MET A 115 -1.79 3.37 14.62
N ALA A 116 -1.42 4.58 14.20
CA ALA A 116 -0.25 4.82 13.36
C ALA A 116 1.10 4.50 14.05
N THR A 117 1.13 4.35 15.39
CA THR A 117 2.35 3.95 16.12
C THR A 117 2.51 2.44 16.24
N LEU A 118 1.50 1.67 15.84
CA LEU A 118 1.55 0.21 15.84
C LEU A 118 2.32 -0.28 14.59
N PRO A 119 3.14 -1.34 14.73
CA PRO A 119 3.91 -1.91 13.63
C PRO A 119 3.02 -2.63 12.61
#